data_AF-A0A8T5PGH7-F1
#
_entry.id   AF-A0A8T5PGH7-F1
#
_cell.length_a   1.000
_cell.length_b   1.000
_cell.length_c   1.000
_cell.angle_alpha   90.00
_cell.angle_beta   90.00
_cell.angle_gamma   90.00
#
_symmetry.space_group_name_H-M   'P 1'
#
loop_
_entity.id
_entity.type
_entity.pdbx_description
1 polymer ?
#
loop_
_entity_poly.entity_id
_entity_poly.type
_entity_poly.pdbx_seq_one_letter_code
_entity_poly.pdbx_strand_id
1 'polypeptide(L)'
;MFGKKSQSSLIIIVGIISVAVLLWIFNLYKQTSDTKEFLKNLKISKIQEYLEMFKGYTRNSLILSAHKSTIEISKKGGNPFREPIRTWICTDPIYPSVNEIRYFLSESTKNSLNSYLLNANKSKQTEDIKILIDPSTCVDYDVSDSSLMKGENDEKFNVGAYGSHIYINYDFDAVNSTNSVYEEITRDRFWYIYRNFREWASKNTFKKYVCQCMNLICKCDKSGSCSEKCLVFEECINNALNNALNDLQKSFDEYVECGYVKNCCYQEKQSCGDVAGCTNWENPPQCNKCNYGNPDKLCTANDLTLSSNEKKSYFYEEYYTPRMALPQEPEDTCADKKVEMWNTVKASTEAIFSCVDKKYVLSSPEKYITFNVHVQMSLQSRQCYSEGQCTCKWNCEINPSTGKCLDGKEPKCLECVPTELAGHWCTECKASSSKPVSEPIALDFKQVNVPINYKTYSGNYQQIFEQIKSEMGLNVNLYNDVGCIKISDSAWCWTTSEGCNGFGVYCKFNVLQKLPEEKLNILFRHELTHVVQSLYYHCNSRTQLEWGADYYAGSNYYDFKFNDDTNCIKAPEVTQELLGKWCTEDEIKKAAICDPSISVNCLNAFKSLHFC
;
A
#
# COMPACT_ATOMS: atom_id res chain seq x y z
N MET A 1 -86.36 38.05 -70.80
CA MET A 1 -86.76 37.00 -69.83
C MET A 1 -85.67 35.93 -69.77
N PHE A 2 -84.45 36.29 -69.33
CA PHE A 2 -83.32 35.37 -69.11
C PHE A 2 -82.57 35.93 -67.90
N GLY A 3 -82.70 35.31 -66.73
CA GLY A 3 -82.04 35.85 -65.52
C GLY A 3 -82.24 35.08 -64.23
N LYS A 4 -83.29 34.25 -64.10
CA LYS A 4 -83.59 33.55 -62.84
C LYS A 4 -83.05 32.11 -62.73
N LYS A 5 -82.67 31.45 -63.82
CA LYS A 5 -82.11 30.07 -63.78
C LYS A 5 -80.59 29.99 -63.56
N SER A 6 -79.86 31.11 -63.70
CA SER A 6 -78.39 31.16 -63.56
C SER A 6 -77.91 31.26 -62.10
N GLN A 7 -78.73 31.77 -61.18
CA GLN A 7 -78.33 31.97 -59.78
C GLN A 7 -78.29 30.67 -58.95
N SER A 8 -79.20 29.71 -59.22
CA SER A 8 -79.24 28.45 -58.47
C SER A 8 -78.04 27.55 -58.75
N SER A 9 -77.57 27.48 -60.00
CA SER A 9 -76.35 26.75 -60.37
C SER A 9 -75.10 27.34 -59.74
N LEU A 10 -75.05 28.68 -59.61
CA LEU A 10 -73.91 29.37 -59.00
C LEU A 10 -73.81 29.09 -57.50
N ILE A 11 -74.94 29.05 -56.78
CA ILE A 11 -74.99 28.71 -55.35
C ILE A 11 -74.53 27.26 -55.11
N ILE A 12 -74.94 26.32 -55.96
CA ILE A 12 -74.53 24.91 -55.84
C ILE A 12 -73.01 24.77 -56.08
N ILE A 13 -72.47 25.44 -57.10
CA ILE A 13 -71.03 25.44 -57.39
C ILE A 13 -70.24 26.05 -56.22
N VAL A 14 -70.69 27.19 -55.69
CA VAL A 14 -70.06 27.82 -54.51
C VAL A 14 -70.12 26.89 -53.30
N GLY A 15 -71.25 26.19 -53.08
CA GLY A 15 -71.40 25.21 -52.01
C GLY A 15 -70.42 24.05 -52.12
N ILE A 16 -70.26 23.45 -53.31
CA ILE A 16 -69.31 22.36 -53.56
C ILE A 16 -67.85 22.84 -53.36
N ILE A 17 -67.51 24.02 -53.89
CA ILE A 17 -66.17 24.61 -53.69
C ILE A 17 -65.92 24.87 -52.20
N SER A 18 -66.91 25.36 -51.47
CA SER A 18 -66.79 25.63 -50.03
C SER A 18 -66.56 24.35 -49.23
N VAL A 19 -67.29 23.28 -49.54
CA VAL A 19 -67.08 21.96 -48.91
C VAL A 19 -65.71 21.39 -49.27
N ALA A 20 -65.29 21.49 -50.53
CA ALA A 20 -63.97 21.00 -50.96
C ALA A 20 -62.82 21.77 -50.27
N VAL A 21 -62.94 23.10 -50.12
CA VAL A 21 -61.97 23.93 -49.41
C VAL A 21 -61.95 23.58 -47.92
N LEU A 22 -63.11 23.39 -47.27
CA LEU A 22 -63.19 22.98 -45.87
C LEU A 22 -62.55 21.60 -45.63
N LEU A 23 -62.81 20.63 -46.52
CA LEU A 23 -62.18 19.31 -46.46
C LEU A 23 -60.66 19.39 -46.67
N TRP A 24 -60.20 20.25 -47.59
CA TRP A 24 -58.77 20.48 -47.81
C TRP A 24 -58.10 21.12 -46.59
N ILE A 25 -58.71 22.15 -46.00
CA ILE A 25 -58.22 22.78 -44.76
C ILE A 25 -58.19 21.76 -43.61
N PHE A 26 -59.23 20.94 -43.46
CA PHE A 26 -59.28 19.90 -42.44
C PHE A 26 -58.19 18.84 -42.64
N ASN A 27 -57.97 18.38 -43.86
CA ASN A 27 -56.89 17.44 -44.18
C ASN A 27 -55.51 18.04 -43.93
N LEU A 28 -55.27 19.31 -44.28
CA LEU A 28 -54.03 20.00 -43.95
C LEU A 28 -53.81 20.09 -42.44
N TYR A 29 -54.85 20.44 -41.68
CA TYR A 29 -54.75 20.52 -40.23
C TYR A 29 -54.47 19.15 -39.61
N LYS A 30 -55.16 18.10 -40.07
CA LYS A 30 -54.95 16.72 -39.62
C LYS A 30 -53.53 16.25 -39.94
N GLN A 31 -53.04 16.43 -41.17
CA GLN A 31 -51.67 16.07 -41.55
C GLN A 31 -50.63 16.81 -40.69
N THR A 32 -50.86 18.09 -40.38
CA THR A 32 -49.97 18.87 -39.52
C THR A 32 -50.00 18.34 -38.07
N SER A 33 -51.18 17.94 -37.57
CA SER A 33 -51.33 17.32 -36.24
C SER A 33 -50.62 15.97 -36.16
N ASP A 34 -50.86 15.09 -37.13
CA ASP A 34 -50.26 13.76 -37.21
C ASP A 34 -48.72 13.87 -37.31
N THR A 35 -48.21 14.85 -38.05
CA THR A 35 -46.76 15.11 -38.15
C THR A 35 -46.18 15.58 -36.81
N LYS A 36 -46.87 16.46 -36.07
CA LYS A 36 -46.43 16.90 -34.73
C LYS A 36 -46.42 15.75 -33.73
N GLU A 37 -47.44 14.91 -33.74
CA GLU A 37 -47.51 13.72 -32.89
C GLU A 37 -46.42 12.72 -33.24
N PHE A 38 -46.19 12.46 -34.53
CA PHE A 38 -45.10 11.62 -35.01
C PHE A 38 -43.73 12.14 -34.55
N LEU A 39 -43.46 13.44 -34.72
CA LEU A 39 -42.20 14.06 -34.27
C LEU A 39 -42.03 13.97 -32.74
N LYS A 40 -43.11 14.16 -31.97
CA LYS A 40 -43.09 14.00 -30.51
C LYS A 40 -42.77 12.56 -30.10
N ASN A 41 -43.42 11.57 -30.73
CA ASN A 41 -43.16 10.16 -30.46
C ASN A 41 -41.73 9.76 -30.83
N LEU A 42 -41.22 10.28 -31.96
CA LEU A 42 -39.83 10.07 -32.37
C LEU A 42 -38.83 10.67 -31.38
N LYS A 43 -39.11 11.86 -30.83
CA LYS A 43 -38.30 12.48 -29.76
C LYS A 43 -38.31 11.64 -28.48
N ILE A 44 -39.49 11.24 -27.99
CA ILE A 44 -39.61 10.41 -26.79
C ILE A 44 -38.86 9.07 -26.96
N SER A 45 -39.01 8.43 -28.12
CA SER A 45 -38.30 7.19 -28.44
C SER A 45 -36.78 7.37 -28.39
N LYS A 46 -36.25 8.48 -28.94
CA LYS A 46 -34.82 8.79 -28.85
C LYS A 46 -34.37 9.02 -27.41
N ILE A 47 -35.13 9.80 -26.62
CA ILE A 47 -34.80 10.06 -25.21
C ILE A 47 -34.75 8.74 -24.42
N GLN A 48 -35.71 7.83 -24.64
CA GLN A 48 -35.73 6.50 -24.02
C GLN A 48 -34.53 5.66 -24.45
N GLU A 49 -34.15 5.69 -25.73
CA GLU A 49 -32.94 5.00 -26.22
C GLU A 49 -31.67 5.51 -25.53
N TYR A 50 -31.50 6.83 -25.41
CA TYR A 50 -30.39 7.41 -24.66
C TYR A 50 -30.42 6.99 -23.19
N LEU A 51 -31.60 7.00 -22.56
CA LEU A 51 -31.73 6.61 -21.16
C LEU A 51 -31.27 5.18 -20.92
N GLU A 52 -31.74 4.24 -21.73
CA GLU A 52 -31.37 2.83 -21.60
C GLU A 52 -29.89 2.58 -21.94
N MET A 53 -29.34 3.31 -22.91
CA MET A 53 -27.90 3.30 -23.20
C MET A 53 -27.07 3.75 -21.99
N PHE A 54 -27.47 4.81 -21.29
CA PHE A 54 -26.72 5.32 -20.13
C PHE A 54 -26.90 4.46 -18.86
N LYS A 55 -28.06 3.82 -18.69
CA LYS A 55 -28.20 2.76 -17.69
C LYS A 55 -27.25 1.61 -17.99
N GLY A 56 -27.20 1.13 -19.24
CA GLY A 56 -26.23 0.11 -19.68
C GLY A 56 -24.77 0.52 -19.45
N TYR A 57 -24.42 1.78 -19.72
CA TYR A 57 -23.10 2.32 -19.41
C TYR A 57 -22.79 2.30 -17.91
N THR A 58 -23.75 2.67 -17.06
CA THR A 58 -23.59 2.65 -15.59
C THR A 58 -23.35 1.23 -15.09
N ARG A 59 -24.13 0.25 -15.57
CA ARG A 59 -23.97 -1.17 -15.23
C ARG A 59 -22.56 -1.69 -15.55
N ASN A 60 -22.09 -1.43 -16.77
CA ASN A 60 -20.73 -1.80 -17.19
C ASN A 60 -19.65 -1.06 -16.40
N SER A 61 -19.86 0.23 -16.10
CA SER A 61 -18.93 1.04 -15.31
C SER A 61 -18.83 0.53 -13.87
N LEU A 62 -19.93 0.04 -13.28
CA LEU A 62 -19.93 -0.58 -11.95
C LEU A 62 -19.10 -1.87 -11.95
N ILE A 63 -19.28 -2.74 -12.95
CA ILE A 63 -18.50 -3.99 -13.08
C ILE A 63 -17.00 -3.69 -13.17
N LEU A 64 -16.61 -2.76 -14.04
CA LEU A 64 -15.20 -2.35 -14.19
C LEU A 64 -14.64 -1.72 -12.92
N SER A 65 -15.45 -0.90 -12.24
CA SER A 65 -15.06 -0.27 -10.97
C SER A 65 -14.86 -1.31 -9.88
N ALA A 66 -15.74 -2.31 -9.78
CA ALA A 66 -15.63 -3.37 -8.79
C ALA A 66 -14.35 -4.20 -8.99
N HIS A 67 -14.03 -4.61 -10.24
CA HIS A 67 -12.78 -5.31 -10.54
C HIS A 67 -11.53 -4.47 -10.26
N LYS A 68 -11.59 -3.17 -10.56
CA LYS A 68 -10.49 -2.26 -10.22
C LYS A 68 -10.30 -2.18 -8.70
N SER A 69 -11.40 -2.08 -7.95
CA SER A 69 -11.38 -1.97 -6.50
C SER A 69 -10.93 -3.23 -5.80
N THR A 70 -11.31 -4.43 -6.27
CA THR A 70 -10.79 -5.69 -5.72
C THR A 70 -9.28 -5.78 -5.84
N ILE A 71 -8.72 -5.41 -7.00
CA ILE A 71 -7.27 -5.33 -7.24
C ILE A 71 -6.59 -4.30 -6.33
N GLU A 72 -7.15 -3.09 -6.22
CA GLU A 72 -6.55 -2.03 -5.40
C GLU A 72 -6.55 -2.40 -3.91
N ILE A 73 -7.66 -2.91 -3.41
CA ILE A 73 -7.82 -3.26 -1.99
C ILE A 73 -7.00 -4.49 -1.63
N SER A 74 -6.90 -5.50 -2.51
CA SER A 74 -6.08 -6.70 -2.26
C SER A 74 -4.60 -6.34 -2.07
N LYS A 75 -4.10 -5.33 -2.79
CA LYS A 75 -2.71 -4.87 -2.67
C LYS A 75 -2.43 -4.02 -1.45
N LYS A 76 -3.42 -3.22 -1.00
CA LYS A 76 -3.26 -2.31 0.14
C LYS A 76 -3.11 -3.05 1.47
N GLY A 77 -3.50 -4.32 1.54
CA GLY A 77 -3.40 -5.11 2.77
C GLY A 77 -2.00 -5.48 3.25
N GLY A 78 -0.98 -5.24 2.43
CA GLY A 78 0.40 -5.52 2.77
C GLY A 78 1.35 -4.37 2.49
N ASN A 79 0.86 -3.16 2.25
CA ASN A 79 1.72 -2.03 1.95
C ASN A 79 1.84 -1.10 3.17
N PRO A 80 2.95 -1.19 3.94
CA PRO A 80 3.19 -0.32 5.10
C PRO A 80 3.52 1.13 4.74
N PHE A 81 3.53 1.48 3.44
CA PHE A 81 3.88 2.82 2.95
C PHE A 81 2.69 3.58 2.35
N ARG A 82 1.51 2.93 2.19
CA ARG A 82 0.30 3.58 1.67
C ARG A 82 -0.71 3.87 2.76
N GLU A 83 -1.02 5.15 2.96
CA GLU A 83 -2.06 5.62 3.86
C GLU A 83 -3.47 5.30 3.33
N PRO A 84 -4.39 4.79 4.18
CA PRO A 84 -4.14 4.29 5.53
C PRO A 84 -3.43 2.93 5.48
N ILE A 85 -2.32 2.78 6.21
CA ILE A 85 -1.60 1.51 6.35
C ILE A 85 -2.55 0.50 6.99
N ARG A 86 -2.65 -0.70 6.41
CA ARG A 86 -3.47 -1.78 6.98
C ARG A 86 -2.62 -2.99 7.25
N THR A 87 -2.47 -3.30 8.53
CA THR A 87 -1.89 -4.57 8.95
C THR A 87 -2.99 -5.62 9.04
N TRP A 88 -2.79 -6.75 8.37
CA TRP A 88 -3.79 -7.80 8.28
C TRP A 88 -3.62 -8.87 9.33
N ILE A 89 -2.41 -9.01 9.88
CA ILE A 89 -2.12 -9.88 11.00
C ILE A 89 -1.15 -9.16 11.93
N CYS A 90 -1.58 -9.00 13.17
CA CYS A 90 -0.72 -8.57 14.27
C CYS A 90 -0.39 -9.76 15.16
N THR A 91 0.38 -9.53 16.23
CA THR A 91 0.91 -10.52 17.18
C THR A 91 -0.13 -11.54 17.70
N ASP A 92 -1.42 -11.24 17.57
CA ASP A 92 -2.53 -12.19 17.63
C ASP A 92 -3.40 -12.09 16.36
N PRO A 93 -4.11 -13.18 15.96
CA PRO A 93 -4.81 -13.24 14.70
C PRO A 93 -6.00 -12.28 14.70
N ILE A 94 -5.71 -11.05 14.31
CA ILE A 94 -6.66 -9.98 14.14
C ILE A 94 -6.64 -9.69 12.66
N TYR A 95 -7.64 -10.21 11.96
CA TYR A 95 -7.92 -9.93 10.56
C TYR A 95 -9.10 -8.96 10.47
N PRO A 96 -9.19 -8.11 9.43
CA PRO A 96 -10.36 -7.26 9.24
C PRO A 96 -11.61 -8.12 9.14
N SER A 97 -12.73 -7.67 9.67
CA SER A 97 -14.05 -8.27 9.48
C SER A 97 -14.53 -8.13 8.03
N VAL A 98 -15.52 -8.93 7.64
CA VAL A 98 -16.15 -8.82 6.31
C VAL A 98 -16.71 -7.42 6.07
N ASN A 99 -17.31 -6.80 7.08
CA ASN A 99 -17.88 -5.45 6.94
C ASN A 99 -16.82 -4.37 6.72
N GLU A 100 -15.66 -4.49 7.37
CA GLU A 100 -14.51 -3.61 7.11
C GLU A 100 -14.07 -3.72 5.65
N ILE A 101 -13.87 -4.94 5.16
CA ILE A 101 -13.47 -5.16 3.77
C ILE A 101 -14.51 -4.63 2.79
N ARG A 102 -15.80 -4.87 3.05
CA ARG A 102 -16.91 -4.32 2.25
C ARG A 102 -16.85 -2.80 2.20
N TYR A 103 -16.68 -2.13 3.33
CA TYR A 103 -16.62 -0.67 3.37
C TYR A 103 -15.51 -0.13 2.47
N PHE A 104 -14.33 -0.74 2.52
CA PHE A 104 -13.21 -0.30 1.71
C PHE A 104 -13.38 -0.58 0.21
N LEU A 105 -13.96 -1.73 -0.14
CA LEU A 105 -14.32 -2.03 -1.52
C LEU A 105 -15.39 -1.06 -2.02
N SER A 106 -16.41 -0.76 -1.21
CA SER A 106 -17.48 0.19 -1.50
C SER A 106 -16.93 1.58 -1.80
N GLU A 107 -16.06 2.13 -0.94
CA GLU A 107 -15.50 3.46 -1.15
C GLU A 107 -14.61 3.53 -2.40
N SER A 108 -13.74 2.54 -2.63
CA SER A 108 -12.91 2.49 -3.85
C SER A 108 -13.79 2.37 -5.11
N THR A 109 -14.84 1.54 -5.06
CA THR A 109 -15.73 1.30 -6.21
C THR A 109 -16.55 2.53 -6.51
N LYS A 110 -17.11 3.19 -5.49
CA LYS A 110 -17.85 4.46 -5.61
C LYS A 110 -17.01 5.53 -6.27
N ASN A 111 -15.75 5.70 -5.84
CA ASN A 111 -14.84 6.71 -6.39
C ASN A 111 -14.50 6.42 -7.87
N SER A 112 -14.24 5.15 -8.21
CA SER A 112 -13.98 4.74 -9.59
C SER A 112 -15.23 4.91 -10.48
N LEU A 113 -16.39 4.48 -10.01
CA LEU A 113 -17.67 4.60 -10.72
C LEU A 113 -18.00 6.07 -11.00
N ASN A 114 -17.92 6.93 -9.99
CA ASN A 114 -18.21 8.35 -10.14
C ASN A 114 -17.25 9.03 -11.14
N SER A 115 -16.00 8.57 -11.21
CA SER A 115 -15.05 9.04 -12.23
C SER A 115 -15.50 8.66 -13.65
N TYR A 116 -16.00 7.44 -13.87
CA TYR A 116 -16.58 7.05 -15.16
C TYR A 116 -17.83 7.88 -15.51
N LEU A 117 -18.75 8.05 -14.56
CA LEU A 117 -19.98 8.83 -14.77
C LEU A 117 -19.67 10.29 -15.12
N LEU A 118 -18.70 10.91 -14.43
CA LEU A 118 -18.25 12.27 -14.74
C LEU A 118 -17.67 12.39 -16.16
N ASN A 119 -16.94 11.39 -16.63
CA ASN A 119 -16.40 11.38 -17.99
C ASN A 119 -17.52 11.19 -19.03
N ALA A 120 -18.53 10.37 -18.73
CA ALA A 120 -19.71 10.22 -19.58
C ALA A 120 -20.43 11.56 -19.79
N ASN A 121 -20.62 12.35 -18.72
CA ASN A 121 -21.21 13.68 -18.76
C ASN A 121 -20.45 14.67 -19.66
N LYS A 122 -19.12 14.52 -19.77
CA LYS A 122 -18.27 15.37 -20.63
C LYS A 122 -18.28 14.94 -22.10
N SER A 123 -18.37 13.63 -22.34
CA SER A 123 -18.12 13.04 -23.67
C SER A 123 -19.29 13.16 -24.68
N LYS A 124 -20.52 13.43 -24.22
CA LYS A 124 -21.74 13.38 -25.06
C LYS A 124 -22.66 14.58 -24.88
N GLN A 125 -22.11 15.78 -25.02
CA GLN A 125 -22.94 16.99 -25.13
C GLN A 125 -22.98 17.44 -26.59
N THR A 126 -24.16 17.40 -27.20
CA THR A 126 -24.45 18.09 -28.48
C THR A 126 -25.33 19.31 -28.19
N GLU A 127 -25.50 20.19 -29.18
CA GLU A 127 -26.39 21.36 -29.02
C GLU A 127 -27.82 20.93 -28.62
N ASP A 128 -28.28 19.80 -29.17
CA ASP A 128 -29.66 19.32 -29.01
C ASP A 128 -29.85 18.37 -27.81
N ILE A 129 -28.78 17.75 -27.27
CA ILE A 129 -28.88 16.74 -26.22
C ILE A 129 -27.89 17.02 -25.09
N LYS A 130 -28.44 17.21 -23.89
CA LYS A 130 -27.66 17.32 -22.65
C LYS A 130 -27.97 16.13 -21.76
N ILE A 131 -26.95 15.33 -21.48
CA ILE A 131 -27.01 14.24 -20.51
C ILE A 131 -26.26 14.67 -19.25
N LEU A 132 -26.93 14.54 -18.11
CA LEU A 132 -26.36 14.73 -16.78
C LEU A 132 -26.63 13.48 -15.95
N ILE A 133 -25.57 12.86 -15.45
CA ILE A 133 -25.65 11.73 -14.53
C ILE A 133 -25.09 12.20 -13.18
N ASP A 134 -25.92 12.15 -12.15
CA ASP A 134 -25.49 12.44 -10.79
C ASP A 134 -24.53 11.35 -10.28
N PRO A 135 -23.50 11.71 -9.50
CA PRO A 135 -22.66 10.74 -8.82
C PRO A 135 -23.49 9.76 -7.99
N SER A 136 -23.09 8.50 -7.94
CA SER A 136 -23.62 7.54 -6.98
C SER A 136 -23.22 7.97 -5.57
N THR A 137 -24.19 8.03 -4.67
CA THR A 137 -23.95 8.38 -3.27
C THR A 137 -23.44 7.18 -2.47
N CYS A 138 -23.73 5.97 -2.96
CA CYS A 138 -23.43 4.74 -2.25
C CYS A 138 -23.09 3.58 -3.19
N VAL A 139 -22.18 2.71 -2.74
CA VAL A 139 -21.94 1.37 -3.28
C VAL A 139 -21.90 0.36 -2.13
N ASP A 140 -22.45 -0.85 -2.32
CA ASP A 140 -22.39 -1.94 -1.35
C ASP A 140 -22.18 -3.30 -2.01
N TYR A 141 -21.53 -4.20 -1.27
CA TYR A 141 -21.24 -5.58 -1.66
C TYR A 141 -22.12 -6.53 -0.85
N ASP A 142 -22.84 -7.41 -1.52
CA ASP A 142 -23.75 -8.37 -0.89
C ASP A 142 -23.00 -9.62 -0.41
N VAL A 143 -22.11 -9.42 0.57
CA VAL A 143 -21.27 -10.46 1.16
C VAL A 143 -21.45 -10.44 2.67
N SER A 144 -21.65 -11.61 3.27
CA SER A 144 -21.77 -11.76 4.72
C SER A 144 -20.68 -12.68 5.24
N ASP A 145 -20.43 -12.64 6.55
CA ASP A 145 -19.50 -13.58 7.20
C ASP A 145 -19.88 -15.04 6.90
N SER A 146 -21.18 -15.34 6.98
CA SER A 146 -21.71 -16.69 6.76
C SER A 146 -21.58 -17.16 5.30
N SER A 147 -21.86 -16.30 4.32
CA SER A 147 -21.77 -16.64 2.90
C SER A 147 -20.31 -16.73 2.45
N LEU A 148 -19.45 -15.89 3.00
CA LEU A 148 -18.01 -16.00 2.82
C LEU A 148 -17.49 -17.35 3.32
N MET A 149 -17.74 -17.72 4.58
CA MET A 149 -17.14 -18.94 5.15
C MET A 149 -17.63 -20.23 4.48
N LYS A 150 -18.77 -20.20 3.77
CA LYS A 150 -19.26 -21.32 2.95
C LYS A 150 -18.66 -21.36 1.54
N GLY A 151 -17.87 -20.37 1.16
CA GLY A 151 -17.31 -20.22 -0.20
C GLY A 151 -18.34 -19.79 -1.24
N GLU A 152 -19.51 -19.27 -0.85
CA GLU A 152 -20.58 -18.87 -1.79
C GLU A 152 -20.13 -17.70 -2.68
N ASN A 153 -19.18 -16.89 -2.21
CA ASN A 153 -18.68 -15.69 -2.90
C ASN A 153 -17.30 -15.88 -3.54
N ASP A 154 -16.78 -17.11 -3.59
CA ASP A 154 -15.39 -17.38 -3.98
C ASP A 154 -15.10 -17.06 -5.45
N GLU A 155 -16.09 -17.18 -6.33
CA GLU A 155 -15.94 -17.05 -7.79
C GLU A 155 -16.82 -15.93 -8.38
N LYS A 156 -17.80 -15.48 -7.60
CA LYS A 156 -18.78 -14.48 -7.96
C LYS A 156 -19.40 -13.84 -6.73
N PHE A 157 -19.79 -12.58 -6.83
CA PHE A 157 -20.46 -11.84 -5.75
C PHE A 157 -21.26 -10.68 -6.35
N ASN A 158 -22.24 -10.18 -5.62
CA ASN A 158 -23.04 -9.05 -6.12
C ASN A 158 -22.58 -7.72 -5.55
N VAL A 159 -22.69 -6.68 -6.37
CA VAL A 159 -22.41 -5.28 -6.01
C VAL A 159 -23.56 -4.39 -6.48
N GLY A 160 -23.98 -3.47 -5.62
CA GLY A 160 -25.03 -2.49 -5.92
C GLY A 160 -24.50 -1.07 -5.81
N ALA A 161 -24.90 -0.19 -6.73
CA ALA A 161 -24.68 1.26 -6.65
C ALA A 161 -26.01 2.00 -6.65
N TYR A 162 -26.11 3.01 -5.79
CA TYR A 162 -27.37 3.67 -5.46
C TYR A 162 -27.24 5.20 -5.38
N GLY A 163 -28.40 5.88 -5.43
CA GLY A 163 -28.52 7.33 -5.25
C GLY A 163 -28.12 8.18 -6.46
N SER A 164 -27.75 7.56 -7.59
CA SER A 164 -27.54 8.24 -8.87
C SER A 164 -28.86 8.46 -9.60
N HIS A 165 -28.95 9.56 -10.37
CA HIS A 165 -30.05 9.89 -11.27
C HIS A 165 -29.48 10.24 -12.65
N ILE A 166 -30.21 9.88 -13.70
CA ILE A 166 -29.92 10.28 -15.08
C ILE A 166 -30.96 11.32 -15.50
N TYR A 167 -30.49 12.47 -16.00
CA TYR A 167 -31.30 13.51 -16.62
C TYR A 167 -30.88 13.63 -18.08
N ILE A 168 -31.87 13.51 -18.97
CA ILE A 168 -31.68 13.73 -20.41
C ILE A 168 -32.59 14.88 -20.80
N ASN A 169 -31.98 15.94 -21.30
CA ASN A 169 -32.68 17.07 -21.89
C ASN A 169 -32.46 17.05 -23.41
N TYR A 170 -33.56 17.00 -24.16
CA TYR A 170 -33.58 17.04 -25.61
C TYR A 170 -34.50 18.20 -26.05
N ASP A 171 -33.92 19.22 -26.67
CA ASP A 171 -34.58 20.50 -26.97
C ASP A 171 -35.22 21.18 -25.72
N PHE A 172 -36.52 20.93 -25.50
CA PHE A 172 -37.34 21.47 -24.40
C PHE A 172 -37.92 20.38 -23.50
N ASP A 173 -37.74 19.11 -23.87
CA ASP A 173 -38.27 17.97 -23.14
C ASP A 173 -37.17 17.39 -22.24
N ALA A 174 -37.50 17.13 -20.98
CA ALA A 174 -36.60 16.51 -20.02
C ALA A 174 -37.19 15.23 -19.47
N VAL A 175 -36.38 14.17 -19.43
CA VAL A 175 -36.70 12.92 -18.74
C VAL A 175 -35.68 12.70 -17.64
N ASN A 176 -36.17 12.30 -16.47
CA ASN A 176 -35.34 11.86 -15.36
C ASN A 176 -35.65 10.40 -15.02
N SER A 177 -34.65 9.69 -14.51
CA SER A 177 -34.79 8.33 -14.02
C SER A 177 -33.80 8.11 -12.89
N THR A 178 -34.19 7.32 -11.90
CA THR A 178 -33.22 6.74 -10.97
C THR A 178 -32.25 5.84 -11.75
N ASN A 179 -31.03 5.76 -11.26
CA ASN A 179 -29.93 5.00 -11.85
C ASN A 179 -29.27 4.09 -10.81
N SER A 180 -30.12 3.36 -10.07
CA SER A 180 -29.63 2.30 -9.19
C SER A 180 -29.35 1.05 -10.01
N VAL A 181 -28.18 0.48 -9.83
CA VAL A 181 -27.70 -0.70 -10.57
C VAL A 181 -27.24 -1.76 -9.58
N TYR A 182 -27.48 -3.02 -9.91
CA TYR A 182 -27.08 -4.18 -9.10
C TYR A 182 -26.60 -5.27 -10.05
N GLU A 183 -25.33 -5.65 -9.91
CA GLU A 183 -24.65 -6.54 -10.85
C GLU A 183 -23.95 -7.69 -10.12
N GLU A 184 -23.96 -8.87 -10.75
CA GLU A 184 -23.13 -10.00 -10.34
C GLU A 184 -21.75 -9.85 -10.98
N ILE A 185 -20.72 -9.70 -10.14
CA ILE A 185 -19.33 -9.75 -10.55
C ILE A 185 -18.93 -11.22 -10.63
N THR A 186 -18.35 -11.63 -11.74
CA THR A 186 -17.88 -13.01 -11.98
C THR A 186 -16.41 -13.01 -12.34
N ARG A 187 -15.76 -14.17 -12.22
CA ARG A 187 -14.32 -14.33 -12.55
C ARG A 187 -13.41 -13.42 -11.71
N ASP A 188 -13.82 -13.17 -10.47
CA ASP A 188 -13.06 -12.41 -9.49
C ASP A 188 -13.02 -13.23 -8.20
N ARG A 189 -11.80 -13.59 -7.77
CA ARG A 189 -11.55 -14.48 -6.63
C ARG A 189 -11.07 -13.73 -5.39
N PHE A 190 -11.33 -12.43 -5.31
CA PHE A 190 -10.94 -11.62 -4.16
C PHE A 190 -11.39 -12.24 -2.82
N TRP A 191 -12.65 -12.65 -2.72
CA TRP A 191 -13.21 -13.21 -1.48
C TRP A 191 -12.69 -14.62 -1.18
N TYR A 192 -12.41 -15.43 -2.20
CA TYR A 192 -11.72 -16.71 -2.05
C TYR A 192 -10.34 -16.52 -1.41
N ILE A 193 -9.57 -15.55 -1.91
CA ILE A 193 -8.23 -15.27 -1.37
C ILE A 193 -8.33 -14.78 0.08
N TYR A 194 -9.22 -13.80 0.33
CA TYR A 194 -9.46 -13.25 1.66
C TYR A 194 -9.89 -14.33 2.68
N ARG A 195 -10.79 -15.23 2.31
CA ARG A 195 -11.26 -16.35 3.15
C ARG A 195 -10.12 -17.25 3.59
N ASN A 196 -9.31 -17.73 2.63
CA ASN A 196 -8.19 -18.61 2.93
C ASN A 196 -7.12 -17.92 3.79
N PHE A 197 -6.85 -16.63 3.55
CA PHE A 197 -5.99 -15.84 4.43
C PHE A 197 -6.55 -15.71 5.84
N ARG A 198 -7.84 -15.42 5.99
CA ARG A 198 -8.51 -15.35 7.29
C ARG A 198 -8.44 -16.67 8.04
N GLU A 199 -8.71 -17.78 7.37
CA GLU A 199 -8.58 -19.13 7.94
C GLU A 199 -7.14 -19.43 8.35
N TRP A 200 -6.16 -19.12 7.50
CA TRP A 200 -4.73 -19.28 7.81
C TRP A 200 -4.31 -18.43 9.01
N ALA A 201 -4.68 -17.15 9.03
CA ALA A 201 -4.40 -16.22 10.13
C ALA A 201 -4.95 -16.77 11.46
N SER A 202 -6.21 -17.24 11.47
CA SER A 202 -6.86 -17.76 12.68
C SER A 202 -6.12 -18.93 13.34
N LYS A 203 -5.35 -19.72 12.58
CA LYS A 203 -4.54 -20.83 13.12
C LYS A 203 -3.32 -20.35 13.90
N ASN A 204 -2.88 -19.11 13.65
CA ASN A 204 -1.75 -18.44 14.27
C ASN A 204 -0.47 -19.30 14.31
N THR A 205 -0.20 -20.05 13.24
CA THR A 205 0.95 -20.96 13.15
C THR A 205 2.27 -20.19 13.11
N PHE A 206 2.29 -19.02 12.47
CA PHE A 206 3.48 -18.16 12.41
C PHE A 206 3.97 -17.75 13.81
N LYS A 207 3.07 -17.37 14.73
CA LYS A 207 3.42 -17.07 16.12
C LYS A 207 4.13 -18.24 16.79
N LYS A 208 3.63 -19.47 16.58
CA LYS A 208 4.23 -20.68 17.14
C LYS A 208 5.66 -20.89 16.62
N TYR A 209 5.89 -20.67 15.32
CA TYR A 209 7.23 -20.79 14.74
C TYR A 209 8.19 -19.70 15.24
N VAL A 210 7.77 -18.43 15.28
CA VAL A 210 8.60 -17.33 15.84
C VAL A 210 8.92 -17.59 17.31
N CYS A 211 7.94 -18.08 18.06
CA CYS A 211 8.11 -18.42 19.46
C CYS A 211 9.20 -19.46 19.70
N GLN A 212 9.28 -20.48 18.84
CA GLN A 212 10.34 -21.50 18.91
C GLN A 212 11.74 -20.92 18.65
N CYS A 213 11.84 -19.80 17.93
CA CYS A 213 13.10 -19.11 17.67
C CYS A 213 13.59 -18.26 18.84
N MET A 214 12.73 -17.92 19.80
CA MET A 214 13.06 -16.97 20.87
C MET A 214 14.26 -17.40 21.72
N ASN A 215 14.44 -18.70 21.96
CA ASN A 215 15.58 -19.25 22.71
C ASN A 215 16.94 -18.97 22.04
N LEU A 216 16.97 -18.76 20.73
CA LEU A 216 18.20 -18.47 19.99
C LEU A 216 18.69 -17.04 20.23
N ILE A 217 17.83 -16.13 20.71
CA ILE A 217 18.20 -14.76 21.08
C ILE A 217 19.26 -14.76 22.20
N CYS A 218 19.25 -15.80 23.04
CA CYS A 218 20.22 -15.96 24.11
C CYS A 218 21.67 -16.12 23.64
N LYS A 219 21.86 -16.51 22.38
CA LYS A 219 23.17 -16.69 21.73
C LYS A 219 23.63 -15.43 20.99
N CYS A 220 22.84 -14.35 21.02
CA CYS A 220 23.19 -13.09 20.37
C CYS A 220 24.00 -12.21 21.33
N ASP A 221 25.13 -11.71 20.86
CA ASP A 221 26.03 -10.86 21.68
C ASP A 221 25.46 -9.45 21.93
N LYS A 222 24.51 -9.00 21.09
CA LYS A 222 23.91 -7.67 21.15
C LYS A 222 22.39 -7.74 20.95
N SER A 223 21.67 -6.92 21.72
CA SER A 223 20.34 -6.45 21.34
C SER A 223 20.51 -5.61 20.09
N GLY A 224 19.74 -5.92 19.03
CA GLY A 224 19.97 -5.36 17.71
C GLY A 224 18.73 -4.71 17.13
N SER A 225 18.92 -3.57 16.47
CA SER A 225 17.93 -2.95 15.56
C SER A 225 17.65 -3.85 14.35
N CYS A 226 16.67 -3.50 13.49
CA CYS A 226 16.45 -4.21 12.21
C CYS A 226 17.71 -4.35 11.33
N SER A 227 18.75 -3.52 11.57
CA SER A 227 20.03 -3.54 10.88
C SER A 227 21.12 -4.40 11.57
N GLU A 228 20.99 -4.68 12.87
CA GLU A 228 21.95 -5.47 13.63
C GLU A 228 21.51 -6.93 13.72
N LYS A 229 22.19 -7.79 12.96
CA LYS A 229 21.76 -9.15 12.71
C LYS A 229 22.34 -10.14 13.72
N CYS A 230 21.46 -10.73 14.52
CA CYS A 230 21.78 -12.02 15.12
C CYS A 230 21.51 -13.14 14.10
N LEU A 231 22.56 -13.59 13.41
CA LEU A 231 22.45 -14.52 12.27
C LEU A 231 21.68 -15.81 12.62
N VAL A 232 21.91 -16.38 13.81
CA VAL A 232 21.25 -17.62 14.25
C VAL A 232 19.74 -17.42 14.47
N PHE A 233 19.36 -16.28 15.05
CA PHE A 233 17.94 -15.94 15.22
C PHE A 233 17.29 -15.61 13.86
N GLU A 234 17.98 -14.85 13.02
CA GLU A 234 17.50 -14.48 11.69
C GLU A 234 17.26 -15.70 10.79
N GLU A 235 18.17 -16.69 10.82
CA GLU A 235 18.02 -17.94 10.10
C GLU A 235 16.78 -18.72 10.58
N CYS A 236 16.55 -18.78 11.90
CA CYS A 236 15.34 -19.40 12.44
C CYS A 236 14.06 -18.66 12.02
N ILE A 237 14.08 -17.32 12.01
CA ILE A 237 12.95 -16.51 11.52
C ILE A 237 12.69 -16.76 10.03
N ASN A 238 13.73 -16.89 9.21
CA ASN A 238 13.56 -17.26 7.79
C ASN A 238 12.92 -18.65 7.65
N ASN A 239 13.33 -19.62 8.47
CA ASN A 239 12.68 -20.95 8.51
C ASN A 239 11.23 -20.87 8.98
N ALA A 240 10.93 -20.03 9.98
CA ALA A 240 9.57 -19.79 10.45
C ALA A 240 8.69 -19.17 9.34
N LEU A 241 9.21 -18.20 8.59
CA LEU A 241 8.52 -17.60 7.44
C LEU A 241 8.29 -18.60 6.31
N ASN A 242 9.28 -19.45 5.99
CA ASN A 242 9.13 -20.53 5.00
C ASN A 242 8.06 -21.55 5.43
N ASN A 243 8.04 -21.96 6.70
CA ASN A 243 7.01 -22.86 7.21
C ASN A 243 5.62 -22.21 7.16
N ALA A 244 5.53 -20.95 7.54
CA ALA A 244 4.29 -20.18 7.47
C ALA A 244 3.79 -20.01 6.02
N LEU A 245 4.71 -19.77 5.06
CA LEU A 245 4.43 -19.72 3.63
C LEU A 245 3.90 -21.06 3.10
N ASN A 246 4.56 -22.16 3.46
CA ASN A 246 4.13 -23.50 3.06
C ASN A 246 2.74 -23.84 3.60
N ASP A 247 2.43 -23.44 4.83
CA ASP A 247 1.11 -23.63 5.43
C ASP A 247 0.04 -22.74 4.77
N LEU A 248 0.40 -21.52 4.37
CA LEU A 248 -0.48 -20.63 3.60
C LEU A 248 -0.76 -21.21 2.21
N GLN A 249 0.28 -21.64 1.49
CA GLN A 249 0.18 -22.20 0.14
C GLN A 249 -0.73 -23.44 0.08
N LYS A 250 -0.72 -24.29 1.12
CA LYS A 250 -1.62 -25.46 1.23
C LYS A 250 -3.10 -25.08 1.36
N SER A 251 -3.41 -23.83 1.71
CA SER A 251 -4.78 -23.34 1.84
C SER A 251 -5.37 -22.93 0.48
N PHE A 252 -4.56 -22.94 -0.59
CA PHE A 252 -4.98 -22.57 -1.93
C PHE A 252 -4.92 -23.75 -2.91
N ASP A 253 -5.69 -23.61 -4.00
CA ASP A 253 -5.58 -24.42 -5.20
C ASP A 253 -4.34 -24.07 -6.04
N GLU A 254 -4.11 -24.85 -7.10
CA GLU A 254 -2.94 -24.75 -7.99
C GLU A 254 -2.81 -23.42 -8.76
N TYR A 255 -3.84 -22.57 -8.73
CA TYR A 255 -3.85 -21.29 -9.46
C TYR A 255 -3.29 -20.12 -8.65
N VAL A 256 -3.09 -20.28 -7.34
CA VAL A 256 -2.57 -19.24 -6.47
C VAL A 256 -1.14 -19.55 -6.10
N GLU A 257 -0.23 -18.61 -6.35
CA GLU A 257 1.17 -18.71 -5.96
C GLU A 257 1.47 -17.67 -4.88
N CYS A 258 1.98 -18.13 -3.74
CA CYS A 258 2.34 -17.26 -2.62
C CYS A 258 3.86 -17.10 -2.50
N GLY A 259 4.29 -15.94 -2.01
CA GLY A 259 5.65 -15.66 -1.58
C GLY A 259 5.66 -14.73 -0.37
N TYR A 260 6.84 -14.42 0.16
CA TYR A 260 6.97 -13.41 1.22
C TYR A 260 8.21 -12.54 1.01
N VAL A 261 8.15 -11.33 1.57
CA VAL A 261 9.29 -10.42 1.74
C VAL A 261 9.43 -10.13 3.22
N LYS A 262 10.63 -10.33 3.78
CA LYS A 262 10.93 -9.98 5.18
C LYS A 262 11.34 -8.52 5.24
N ASN A 263 10.64 -7.71 6.05
CA ASN A 263 10.89 -6.28 6.18
C ASN A 263 11.82 -5.97 7.36
N CYS A 264 11.55 -6.54 8.54
CA CYS A 264 12.36 -6.32 9.73
C CYS A 264 12.45 -7.57 10.62
N CYS A 265 13.57 -7.67 11.33
CA CYS A 265 13.79 -8.58 12.44
C CYS A 265 14.53 -7.82 13.54
N TYR A 266 13.86 -7.57 14.67
CA TYR A 266 14.38 -6.89 15.85
C TYR A 266 14.48 -7.89 16.99
N GLN A 267 15.53 -7.79 17.81
CA GLN A 267 15.66 -8.56 19.04
C GLN A 267 16.29 -7.74 20.17
N GLU A 268 15.81 -7.93 21.39
CA GLU A 268 16.45 -7.40 22.59
C GLU A 268 16.50 -8.44 23.71
N LYS A 269 17.56 -8.34 24.51
CA LYS A 269 17.75 -9.08 25.75
C LYS A 269 17.66 -8.10 26.92
N GLN A 270 16.76 -8.38 27.85
CA GLN A 270 16.57 -7.60 29.08
C GLN A 270 16.86 -8.46 30.31
N SER A 271 17.70 -7.95 31.20
CA SER A 271 17.99 -8.57 32.49
C SER A 271 16.74 -8.56 33.37
N CYS A 272 16.46 -9.69 34.04
CA CYS A 272 15.40 -9.86 35.05
C CYS A 272 13.97 -9.55 34.56
N GLY A 273 13.27 -10.56 34.05
CA GLY A 273 11.81 -10.42 33.82
C GLY A 273 11.00 -11.66 34.16
N ASP A 274 9.73 -11.41 34.49
CA ASP A 274 8.85 -12.38 35.16
C ASP A 274 7.94 -13.15 34.20
N VAL A 275 8.11 -12.98 32.89
CA VAL A 275 7.15 -13.51 31.90
C VAL A 275 7.49 -14.94 31.52
N ALA A 276 6.85 -15.90 32.20
CA ALA A 276 6.89 -17.31 31.82
C ALA A 276 6.15 -17.56 30.49
N GLY A 277 6.74 -18.40 29.63
CA GLY A 277 6.17 -18.71 28.32
C GLY A 277 6.44 -17.63 27.29
N CYS A 278 5.65 -17.62 26.23
CA CYS A 278 5.88 -16.83 25.04
C CYS A 278 4.64 -16.00 24.75
N THR A 279 4.69 -14.74 25.20
CA THR A 279 3.54 -13.85 25.21
C THR A 279 3.76 -12.69 24.26
N ASN A 280 2.72 -11.89 24.04
CA ASN A 280 2.84 -10.68 23.23
C ASN A 280 3.74 -9.66 23.93
N TRP A 281 4.47 -8.91 23.12
CA TRP A 281 5.19 -7.72 23.52
C TRP A 281 4.41 -6.49 23.06
N GLU A 282 3.80 -5.77 24.01
CA GLU A 282 2.80 -4.74 23.72
C GLU A 282 3.36 -3.49 23.04
N ASN A 283 4.64 -3.16 23.28
CA ASN A 283 5.25 -1.91 22.82
C ASN A 283 6.65 -2.14 22.23
N PRO A 284 6.76 -2.81 21.07
CA PRO A 284 8.02 -2.94 20.37
C PRO A 284 8.54 -1.55 19.93
N PRO A 285 9.83 -1.20 20.15
CA PRO A 285 10.42 0.08 19.80
C PRO A 285 10.69 0.19 18.30
N GLN A 286 10.71 -0.93 17.57
CA GLN A 286 10.96 -1.03 16.13
C GLN A 286 10.01 -2.06 15.51
N CYS A 287 9.76 -1.93 14.20
CA CYS A 287 8.59 -2.45 13.46
C CYS A 287 7.35 -1.55 13.66
N ASN A 288 6.62 -1.28 12.57
CA ASN A 288 5.46 -0.37 12.59
C ASN A 288 4.43 -0.78 13.66
N LYS A 289 3.66 0.18 14.18
CA LYS A 289 2.50 -0.17 15.02
C LYS A 289 1.39 -0.72 14.13
N CYS A 290 0.75 -1.79 14.59
CA CYS A 290 -0.48 -2.31 14.01
C CYS A 290 -1.50 -1.19 13.80
N ASN A 291 -1.73 -0.83 12.54
CA ASN A 291 -2.75 0.13 12.17
C ASN A 291 -3.87 -0.61 11.43
N TYR A 292 -5.03 -0.65 12.06
CA TYR A 292 -6.28 -1.09 11.46
C TYR A 292 -7.00 0.20 11.12
N GLY A 293 -6.90 0.66 9.86
CA GLY A 293 -7.66 1.85 9.46
C GLY A 293 -9.12 1.69 9.88
N ASN A 294 -9.69 2.69 10.55
CA ASN A 294 -11.06 2.59 11.05
C ASN A 294 -12.05 2.56 9.86
N PRO A 295 -12.93 1.56 9.76
CA PRO A 295 -14.05 1.63 8.84
C PRO A 295 -15.06 2.69 9.32
N ASP A 296 -15.67 3.43 8.40
CA ASP A 296 -16.90 4.15 8.73
C ASP A 296 -18.10 3.19 8.61
N LYS A 297 -19.30 3.72 8.85
CA LYS A 297 -20.55 2.99 8.68
C LYS A 297 -20.73 2.61 7.21
N LEU A 298 -20.95 1.31 6.95
CA LEU A 298 -21.44 0.85 5.65
C LEU A 298 -22.72 1.60 5.30
N CYS A 299 -22.91 1.87 4.00
CA CYS A 299 -24.22 2.27 3.55
C CYS A 299 -25.24 1.24 4.00
N THR A 300 -26.32 1.67 4.64
CA THR A 300 -27.51 0.83 4.69
C THR A 300 -28.45 1.27 3.59
N ALA A 301 -29.15 0.32 2.95
CA ALA A 301 -30.24 0.65 2.04
C ALA A 301 -31.29 1.58 2.71
N ASN A 302 -31.34 1.58 4.06
CA ASN A 302 -32.17 2.44 4.90
C ASN A 302 -31.66 3.89 5.05
N ASP A 303 -30.38 4.16 4.76
CA ASP A 303 -29.84 5.53 4.71
C ASP A 303 -30.19 6.23 3.37
N LEU A 304 -30.72 5.48 2.40
CA LEU A 304 -31.42 5.99 1.23
C LEU A 304 -32.91 6.01 1.57
N THR A 305 -33.48 7.19 1.80
CA THR A 305 -34.91 7.35 2.08
C THR A 305 -35.78 6.85 0.91
N LEU A 306 -36.08 5.55 0.91
CA LEU A 306 -37.38 5.00 0.55
C LEU A 306 -38.14 4.75 1.85
N SER A 307 -39.40 5.16 1.87
CA SER A 307 -40.21 5.36 3.07
C SER A 307 -40.42 4.10 3.91
N SER A 308 -40.27 4.34 5.22
CA SER A 308 -40.97 3.76 6.37
C SER A 308 -40.71 2.30 6.78
N ASN A 309 -40.26 2.23 8.05
CA ASN A 309 -40.53 1.20 9.06
C ASN A 309 -39.74 -0.10 8.96
N GLU A 310 -38.49 -0.07 9.42
CA GLU A 310 -38.07 -0.83 10.62
C GLU A 310 -36.64 -0.46 11.01
N LYS A 311 -36.49 0.16 12.19
CA LYS A 311 -35.19 0.37 12.84
C LYS A 311 -34.87 -0.86 13.68
N LYS A 312 -33.71 -1.48 13.45
CA LYS A 312 -32.93 -2.09 14.55
C LYS A 312 -31.48 -1.64 14.49
N SER A 313 -31.09 -1.09 15.63
CA SER A 313 -29.79 -0.60 16.02
C SER A 313 -28.81 -1.76 16.17
N TYR A 314 -27.62 -1.62 15.58
CA TYR A 314 -26.43 -2.36 16.00
C TYR A 314 -25.42 -1.33 16.49
N PHE A 315 -25.37 -1.16 17.81
CA PHE A 315 -24.22 -0.55 18.47
C PHE A 315 -23.07 -1.57 18.45
N TYR A 316 -21.89 -1.12 18.05
CA TYR A 316 -20.64 -1.83 18.33
C TYR A 316 -20.47 -1.90 19.85
N GLU A 317 -20.48 -3.12 20.42
CA GLU A 317 -19.96 -3.33 21.76
C GLU A 317 -18.43 -3.27 21.71
N GLU A 318 -17.86 -2.31 22.45
CA GLU A 318 -16.45 -2.29 22.79
C GLU A 318 -16.09 -3.58 23.55
N TYR A 319 -15.22 -4.40 22.96
CA TYR A 319 -14.58 -5.50 23.68
C TYR A 319 -13.56 -4.92 24.67
N TYR A 320 -14.03 -4.53 25.86
CA TYR A 320 -13.19 -4.37 27.04
C TYR A 320 -12.71 -5.77 27.48
N THR A 321 -11.40 -6.01 27.38
CA THR A 321 -10.79 -7.17 28.02
C THR A 321 -10.73 -6.92 29.54
N PRO A 322 -11.26 -7.84 30.39
CA PRO A 322 -11.12 -7.69 31.82
C PRO A 322 -9.67 -8.02 32.22
N ARG A 323 -9.00 -7.05 32.86
CA ARG A 323 -7.76 -7.28 33.61
C ARG A 323 -8.08 -8.25 34.75
N MET A 324 -7.73 -9.52 34.60
CA MET A 324 -7.67 -10.45 35.73
C MET A 324 -6.48 -10.06 36.61
N ALA A 325 -6.76 -9.58 37.81
CA ALA A 325 -5.76 -9.48 38.86
C ALA A 325 -5.39 -10.89 39.32
N LEU A 326 -4.11 -11.24 39.21
CA LEU A 326 -3.56 -12.46 39.80
C LEU A 326 -3.52 -12.32 41.34
N PRO A 327 -3.68 -13.42 42.10
CA PRO A 327 -3.54 -13.40 43.55
C PRO A 327 -2.08 -13.11 43.91
N GLN A 328 -1.87 -12.21 44.88
CA GLN A 328 -0.60 -12.13 45.60
C GLN A 328 -0.49 -13.37 46.50
N GLU A 329 0.47 -14.24 46.19
CA GLU A 329 0.93 -15.29 47.09
C GLU A 329 2.11 -14.81 47.95
N PRO A 330 2.31 -15.43 49.14
CA PRO A 330 2.99 -14.81 50.26
C PRO A 330 4.51 -14.83 50.12
N GLU A 331 5.14 -13.86 50.79
CA GLU A 331 6.58 -13.76 50.99
C GLU A 331 7.13 -15.05 51.60
N ASP A 332 7.87 -15.80 50.79
CA ASP A 332 8.66 -16.93 51.25
C ASP A 332 10.13 -16.53 51.39
N THR A 333 10.69 -16.89 52.53
CA THR A 333 12.01 -16.45 53.02
C THR A 333 13.15 -17.16 52.27
N CYS A 334 13.96 -16.38 51.55
CA CYS A 334 15.16 -16.87 50.87
C CYS A 334 16.35 -16.98 51.83
N ALA A 335 16.52 -18.16 52.45
CA ALA A 335 17.84 -18.63 52.87
C ALA A 335 18.25 -19.80 51.97
N ASP A 336 19.43 -19.70 51.35
CA ASP A 336 20.18 -20.75 50.64
C ASP A 336 19.77 -21.18 49.21
N LYS A 337 19.13 -20.33 48.39
CA LYS A 337 18.91 -20.65 46.96
C LYS A 337 19.82 -19.84 46.03
N LYS A 338 20.50 -20.56 45.12
CA LYS A 338 21.13 -19.99 43.91
C LYS A 338 20.12 -19.05 43.25
N VAL A 339 20.50 -17.77 43.07
CA VAL A 339 19.66 -16.82 42.35
C VAL A 339 19.79 -17.13 40.87
N GLU A 340 18.87 -17.92 40.33
CA GLU A 340 18.76 -18.12 38.88
C GLU A 340 18.32 -16.80 38.25
N MET A 341 19.26 -16.05 37.68
CA MET A 341 18.93 -14.86 36.89
C MET A 341 18.53 -15.30 35.49
N TRP A 342 17.23 -15.24 35.23
CA TRP A 342 16.68 -15.46 33.89
C TRP A 342 16.59 -14.12 33.16
N ASN A 343 17.15 -14.06 31.95
CA ASN A 343 16.95 -12.90 31.08
C ASN A 343 15.67 -13.10 30.25
N THR A 344 14.89 -12.03 30.14
CA THR A 344 13.77 -11.97 29.21
C THR A 344 14.32 -11.59 27.84
N VAL A 345 13.89 -12.31 26.82
CA VAL A 345 14.15 -11.98 25.42
C VAL A 345 12.88 -11.47 24.78
N LYS A 346 13.03 -10.48 23.94
CA LYS A 346 11.94 -9.92 23.15
C LYS A 346 12.37 -9.88 21.69
N ALA A 347 11.42 -10.11 20.80
CA ALA A 347 11.65 -9.98 19.38
C ALA A 347 10.44 -9.38 18.70
N SER A 348 10.69 -8.69 17.59
CA SER A 348 9.66 -8.25 16.68
C SER A 348 10.08 -8.59 15.26
N THR A 349 9.24 -9.28 14.51
CA THR A 349 9.48 -9.59 13.10
C THR A 349 8.33 -9.09 12.25
N GLU A 350 8.68 -8.58 11.07
CA GLU A 350 7.76 -7.99 10.10
C GLU A 350 8.00 -8.62 8.72
N ALA A 351 6.93 -9.06 8.07
CA ALA A 351 6.96 -9.60 6.71
C ALA A 351 5.67 -9.26 5.94
N ILE A 352 5.77 -9.27 4.62
CA ILE A 352 4.63 -9.16 3.71
C ILE A 352 4.50 -10.48 2.98
N PHE A 353 3.36 -11.15 3.15
CA PHE A 353 2.99 -12.31 2.33
C PHE A 353 2.21 -11.83 1.11
N SER A 354 2.59 -12.29 -0.07
CA SER A 354 1.96 -11.91 -1.34
C SER A 354 1.48 -13.16 -2.05
N CYS A 355 0.18 -13.27 -2.33
CA CYS A 355 -0.38 -14.35 -3.13
C CYS A 355 -0.97 -13.80 -4.43
N VAL A 356 -0.62 -14.41 -5.55
CA VAL A 356 -1.10 -14.02 -6.89
C VAL A 356 -2.02 -15.11 -7.41
N ASP A 357 -3.28 -14.77 -7.67
CA ASP A 357 -4.23 -15.69 -8.31
C ASP A 357 -4.20 -15.50 -9.84
N LYS A 358 -3.81 -16.58 -10.53
CA LYS A 358 -3.64 -16.61 -11.99
C LYS A 358 -4.83 -17.26 -12.71
N LYS A 359 -5.89 -17.67 -12.01
CA LYS A 359 -7.04 -18.37 -12.61
C LYS A 359 -7.79 -17.52 -13.62
N TYR A 360 -7.93 -16.21 -13.35
CA TYR A 360 -8.62 -15.28 -14.23
C TYR A 360 -7.78 -14.07 -14.57
N VAL A 361 -7.93 -13.61 -15.82
CA VAL A 361 -7.40 -12.33 -16.28
C VAL A 361 -8.49 -11.28 -16.10
N LEU A 362 -8.25 -10.30 -15.23
CA LEU A 362 -9.16 -9.19 -14.98
C LEU A 362 -9.06 -8.11 -16.07
N SER A 363 -10.15 -7.37 -16.26
CA SER A 363 -10.22 -6.24 -17.21
C SER A 363 -9.59 -4.96 -16.63
N SER A 364 -8.34 -5.07 -16.20
CA SER A 364 -7.52 -4.01 -15.60
C SER A 364 -6.12 -4.04 -16.22
N PRO A 365 -5.33 -2.94 -16.20
CA PRO A 365 -3.92 -2.98 -16.61
C PRO A 365 -3.13 -4.07 -15.89
N GLU A 366 -3.53 -4.35 -14.66
CA GLU A 366 -3.05 -5.47 -13.88
C GLU A 366 -3.92 -6.70 -14.15
N LYS A 367 -3.31 -7.73 -14.73
CA LYS A 367 -4.04 -8.90 -15.22
C LYS A 367 -4.53 -9.83 -14.11
N TYR A 368 -3.87 -9.86 -12.96
CA TYR A 368 -4.09 -10.84 -11.91
C TYR A 368 -4.34 -10.16 -10.57
N ILE A 369 -5.14 -10.80 -9.71
CA ILE A 369 -5.32 -10.34 -8.33
C ILE A 369 -4.05 -10.69 -7.56
N THR A 370 -3.35 -9.67 -7.06
CA THR A 370 -2.27 -9.84 -6.10
C THR A 370 -2.75 -9.36 -4.74
N PHE A 371 -2.66 -10.26 -3.77
CA PHE A 371 -3.16 -10.05 -2.43
C PHE A 371 -1.98 -10.00 -1.46
N ASN A 372 -1.77 -8.84 -0.87
CA ASN A 372 -0.66 -8.60 0.05
C ASN A 372 -1.20 -8.56 1.48
N VAL A 373 -0.52 -9.23 2.40
CA VAL A 373 -0.86 -9.33 3.82
C VAL A 373 0.37 -8.96 4.61
N HIS A 374 0.31 -7.80 5.27
CA HIS A 374 1.34 -7.39 6.22
C HIS A 374 1.14 -8.18 7.52
N VAL A 375 2.22 -8.83 7.96
CA VAL A 375 2.27 -9.69 9.15
C VAL A 375 3.34 -9.17 10.09
N GLN A 376 2.94 -8.87 11.31
CA GLN A 376 3.84 -8.48 12.38
C GLN A 376 3.69 -9.42 13.58
N MET A 377 4.82 -9.82 14.15
CA MET A 377 4.86 -10.69 15.31
C MET A 377 5.84 -10.15 16.34
N SER A 378 5.32 -9.61 17.45
CA SER A 378 6.11 -9.02 18.53
C SER A 378 5.94 -9.82 19.82
N LEU A 379 6.94 -10.61 20.20
CA LEU A 379 6.86 -11.57 21.30
C LEU A 379 7.89 -11.29 22.39
N GLN A 380 7.60 -11.76 23.60
CA GLN A 380 8.54 -11.78 24.72
C GLN A 380 8.50 -13.13 25.44
N SER A 381 9.65 -13.57 25.95
CA SER A 381 9.77 -14.86 26.64
C SER A 381 10.94 -14.91 27.61
N ARG A 382 10.77 -15.60 28.75
CA ARG A 382 11.86 -15.92 29.68
C ARG A 382 12.59 -17.18 29.23
N GLN A 383 13.67 -17.04 28.47
CA GLN A 383 14.37 -18.17 27.82
C GLN A 383 15.86 -18.27 28.15
N CYS A 384 16.51 -17.16 28.55
CA CYS A 384 17.95 -17.19 28.74
C CYS A 384 18.30 -17.48 30.19
N TYR A 385 18.73 -18.70 30.43
CA TYR A 385 19.45 -19.06 31.64
C TYR A 385 20.89 -18.52 31.52
N SER A 386 21.24 -17.54 32.35
CA SER A 386 22.65 -17.21 32.58
C SER A 386 23.06 -17.86 33.89
N GLU A 387 23.99 -18.81 33.83
CA GLU A 387 24.74 -19.24 35.01
C GLU A 387 25.60 -18.07 35.48
N GLY A 388 25.04 -17.18 36.28
CA GLY A 388 25.82 -16.24 37.06
C GLY A 388 26.52 -17.00 38.18
N GLN A 389 27.86 -17.05 38.16
CA GLN A 389 28.60 -17.40 39.37
C GLN A 389 28.59 -16.18 40.29
N CYS A 390 27.83 -16.24 41.38
CA CYS A 390 28.03 -15.31 42.49
C CYS A 390 29.32 -15.69 43.22
N THR A 391 30.30 -14.79 43.27
CA THR A 391 31.38 -14.88 44.24
C THR A 391 30.92 -14.20 45.53
N CYS A 392 30.75 -14.99 46.59
CA CYS A 392 30.48 -14.43 47.91
C CYS A 392 31.70 -13.65 48.39
N LYS A 393 31.50 -12.39 48.78
CA LYS A 393 32.49 -11.66 49.55
C LYS A 393 32.38 -12.14 50.99
N TRP A 394 33.25 -13.08 51.34
CA TRP A 394 33.30 -13.66 52.67
C TRP A 394 33.81 -12.64 53.69
N ASN A 395 33.32 -12.70 54.93
CA ASN A 395 33.81 -11.92 56.07
C ASN A 395 35.28 -12.20 56.46
N CYS A 396 35.95 -13.06 55.71
CA CYS A 396 37.24 -13.62 56.00
C CYS A 396 37.88 -14.14 54.71
N GLU A 397 39.19 -14.35 54.72
CA GLU A 397 39.89 -15.01 53.62
C GLU A 397 39.76 -16.53 53.76
N ILE A 398 39.26 -17.21 52.73
CA ILE A 398 38.96 -18.65 52.78
C ILE A 398 40.16 -19.49 52.37
N ASN A 399 40.47 -20.50 53.17
CA ASN A 399 41.43 -21.54 52.79
C ASN A 399 40.82 -22.46 51.70
N PRO A 400 41.38 -22.51 50.49
CA PRO A 400 40.78 -23.22 49.37
C PRO A 400 40.73 -24.75 49.55
N SER A 401 41.56 -25.32 50.43
CA SER A 401 41.58 -26.78 50.69
C SER A 401 40.51 -27.22 51.68
N THR A 402 39.98 -26.30 52.49
CA THR A 402 39.09 -26.64 53.63
C THR A 402 37.76 -25.89 53.60
N GLY A 403 37.62 -24.84 52.79
CA GLY A 403 36.40 -24.05 52.69
C GLY A 403 36.09 -23.21 53.94
N LYS A 404 37.00 -23.13 54.91
CA LYS A 404 36.86 -22.36 56.15
C LYS A 404 37.68 -21.07 56.08
N CYS A 405 37.28 -20.07 56.87
CA CYS A 405 38.09 -18.89 57.09
C CYS A 405 39.47 -19.26 57.66
N LEU A 406 40.53 -18.62 57.18
CA LEU A 406 41.88 -18.79 57.70
C LEU A 406 42.00 -18.40 59.19
N ASP A 407 41.09 -17.55 59.68
CA ASP A 407 41.02 -17.14 61.09
C ASP A 407 40.17 -18.07 61.97
N GLY A 408 39.67 -19.18 61.42
CA GLY A 408 38.88 -20.20 62.14
C GLY A 408 37.42 -19.82 62.39
N LYS A 409 36.95 -18.65 61.93
CA LYS A 409 35.53 -18.30 62.01
C LYS A 409 34.71 -19.07 60.97
N GLU A 410 33.41 -19.17 61.22
CA GLU A 410 32.49 -19.63 60.18
C GLU A 410 32.41 -18.57 59.08
N PRO A 411 32.63 -18.96 57.81
CA PRO A 411 32.51 -18.06 56.69
C PRO A 411 31.05 -17.59 56.60
N LYS A 412 30.85 -16.27 56.68
CA LYS A 412 29.55 -15.64 56.43
C LYS A 412 29.68 -14.78 55.20
N CYS A 413 28.82 -15.03 54.21
CA CYS A 413 28.71 -14.20 53.03
C CYS A 413 28.16 -12.84 53.45
N LEU A 414 28.97 -11.78 53.37
CA LEU A 414 28.56 -10.44 53.79
C LEU A 414 27.80 -9.70 52.69
N GLU A 415 28.09 -10.03 51.44
CA GLU A 415 27.53 -9.34 50.28
C GLU A 415 27.60 -10.27 49.06
N CYS A 416 26.48 -10.42 48.34
CA CYS A 416 26.46 -11.02 47.02
C CYS A 416 26.80 -9.93 46.01
N VAL A 417 28.01 -9.99 45.44
CA VAL A 417 28.43 -9.01 44.43
C VAL A 417 28.13 -9.61 43.06
N PRO A 418 27.30 -8.96 42.21
CA PRO A 418 27.26 -9.30 40.80
C PRO A 418 28.66 -9.10 40.22
N THR A 419 29.19 -10.05 39.45
CA THR A 419 30.44 -9.84 38.70
C THR A 419 30.21 -8.84 37.56
N GLU A 420 30.00 -7.57 37.91
CA GLU A 420 30.25 -6.42 37.08
C GLU A 420 31.56 -5.82 37.60
N LEU A 421 32.59 -5.69 36.75
CA LEU A 421 33.96 -5.21 37.03
C LEU A 421 35.01 -6.27 37.37
N ALA A 422 35.38 -7.07 36.37
CA ALA A 422 36.79 -7.37 36.13
C ALA A 422 37.13 -6.90 34.72
N GLY A 423 37.69 -5.69 34.64
CA GLY A 423 38.31 -5.20 33.42
C GLY A 423 39.54 -6.05 33.04
N HIS A 424 39.79 -6.06 31.74
CA HIS A 424 40.99 -6.50 31.04
C HIS A 424 41.17 -7.98 30.65
N TRP A 425 41.15 -8.17 29.33
CA TRP A 425 41.92 -9.10 28.49
C TRP A 425 41.80 -10.60 28.78
N CYS A 426 41.11 -11.29 27.86
CA CYS A 426 41.54 -12.62 27.41
C CYS A 426 41.58 -12.65 25.88
N THR A 427 42.71 -12.18 25.34
CA THR A 427 43.29 -12.67 24.10
C THR A 427 43.87 -14.06 24.36
N GLU A 428 43.23 -15.11 23.84
CA GLU A 428 43.84 -16.26 23.16
C GLU A 428 42.78 -17.34 22.91
N CYS A 429 42.32 -17.46 21.67
CA CYS A 429 41.84 -18.73 21.13
C CYS A 429 42.67 -19.01 19.87
N LYS A 430 43.61 -19.96 20.03
CA LYS A 430 44.38 -20.53 18.93
C LYS A 430 43.45 -21.21 17.93
N ALA A 431 43.75 -20.97 16.67
CA ALA A 431 43.09 -21.51 15.50
C ALA A 431 43.01 -23.05 15.51
N SER A 432 41.85 -23.57 15.12
CA SER A 432 41.77 -24.87 14.45
C SER A 432 40.99 -24.69 13.16
N SER A 433 41.60 -25.19 12.09
CA SER A 433 41.20 -25.17 10.70
C SER A 433 39.80 -25.75 10.44
N SER A 434 38.99 -25.02 9.66
CA SER A 434 37.96 -25.62 8.82
C SER A 434 37.92 -24.94 7.45
N LYS A 435 37.82 -25.79 6.42
CA LYS A 435 37.82 -25.52 4.97
C LYS A 435 36.88 -24.39 4.55
N PRO A 436 37.15 -23.72 3.41
CA PRO A 436 36.21 -22.80 2.81
C PRO A 436 34.98 -23.59 2.33
N VAL A 437 33.84 -23.29 2.94
CA VAL A 437 32.51 -23.60 2.39
C VAL A 437 32.20 -22.50 1.39
N SER A 438 31.73 -22.91 0.22
CA SER A 438 31.41 -22.12 -0.97
C SER A 438 30.66 -20.82 -0.67
N GLU A 439 31.09 -19.78 -1.36
CA GLU A 439 30.50 -18.43 -1.39
C GLU A 439 28.96 -18.48 -1.51
N PRO A 440 28.23 -17.65 -0.75
CA PRO A 440 26.83 -17.41 -1.05
C PRO A 440 26.74 -16.68 -2.39
N ILE A 441 25.77 -17.09 -3.21
CA ILE A 441 25.39 -16.39 -4.44
C ILE A 441 25.01 -14.96 -4.03
N ALA A 442 25.92 -14.03 -4.23
CA ALA A 442 25.60 -12.62 -4.28
C ALA A 442 24.55 -12.47 -5.38
N LEU A 443 23.43 -11.83 -5.06
CA LEU A 443 22.74 -11.06 -6.10
C LEU A 443 23.80 -10.09 -6.61
N ASP A 444 24.35 -10.40 -7.79
CA ASP A 444 25.27 -9.57 -8.53
C ASP A 444 24.49 -8.31 -8.92
N PHE A 445 24.31 -7.40 -7.97
CA PHE A 445 24.20 -5.98 -8.26
C PHE A 445 25.53 -5.64 -8.91
N LYS A 446 25.64 -5.89 -10.22
CA LYS A 446 26.69 -5.31 -11.04
C LYS A 446 26.81 -3.86 -10.59
N GLN A 447 27.99 -3.46 -10.17
CA GLN A 447 28.29 -2.11 -9.72
C GLN A 447 27.54 -1.13 -10.61
N VAL A 448 26.52 -0.48 -10.05
CA VAL A 448 25.76 0.55 -10.74
C VAL A 448 26.75 1.68 -10.96
N ASN A 449 27.34 1.71 -12.15
CA ASN A 449 28.32 2.70 -12.52
C ASN A 449 27.55 3.87 -13.11
N VAL A 450 27.48 4.97 -12.36
CA VAL A 450 26.92 6.23 -12.87
C VAL A 450 28.10 7.09 -13.32
N PRO A 451 28.41 7.14 -14.63
CA PRO A 451 29.53 7.93 -15.13
C PRO A 451 29.19 9.43 -15.03
N ILE A 452 30.18 10.23 -14.62
CA ILE A 452 30.07 11.70 -14.49
C ILE A 452 30.32 12.39 -15.85
N ASN A 453 30.84 11.66 -16.84
CA ASN A 453 31.06 12.17 -18.19
C ASN A 453 29.86 11.79 -19.07
N TYR A 454 28.92 12.72 -19.23
CA TYR A 454 27.61 12.43 -19.81
C TYR A 454 27.70 12.27 -21.33
N LYS A 455 27.49 11.04 -21.79
CA LYS A 455 27.18 10.80 -23.20
C LYS A 455 25.77 11.33 -23.48
N THR A 456 25.66 12.24 -24.44
CA THR A 456 24.36 12.70 -24.94
C THR A 456 23.83 11.69 -25.95
N TYR A 457 22.61 11.22 -25.71
CA TYR A 457 21.89 10.31 -26.58
C TYR A 457 20.88 11.08 -27.44
N SER A 458 20.67 10.59 -28.66
CA SER A 458 19.70 11.15 -29.61
C SER A 458 18.61 10.14 -29.96
N GLY A 459 17.50 10.64 -30.48
CA GLY A 459 16.32 9.84 -30.81
C GLY A 459 15.07 10.32 -30.09
N ASN A 460 14.01 9.52 -30.15
CA ASN A 460 12.80 9.83 -29.39
C ASN A 460 13.02 9.60 -27.88
N TYR A 461 12.14 10.18 -27.05
CA TYR A 461 12.25 10.11 -25.60
C TYR A 461 12.37 8.67 -25.06
N GLN A 462 11.72 7.68 -25.68
CA GLN A 462 11.80 6.29 -25.26
C GLN A 462 13.20 5.72 -25.54
N GLN A 463 13.78 6.01 -26.71
CA GLN A 463 15.11 5.57 -27.09
C GLN A 463 16.18 6.18 -26.17
N ILE A 464 16.08 7.48 -25.89
CA ILE A 464 16.99 8.18 -24.98
C ILE A 464 16.90 7.58 -23.58
N PHE A 465 15.69 7.35 -23.05
CA PHE A 465 15.50 6.72 -21.76
C PHE A 465 16.13 5.32 -21.68
N GLU A 466 15.86 4.45 -22.67
CA GLU A 466 16.39 3.09 -22.71
C GLU A 466 17.92 3.06 -22.79
N GLN A 467 18.53 4.01 -23.53
CA GLN A 467 19.98 4.12 -23.63
C GLN A 467 20.63 4.55 -22.31
N ILE A 468 20.07 5.57 -21.63
CA ILE A 468 20.58 6.02 -20.31
C ILE A 468 20.36 4.93 -19.25
N LYS A 469 19.18 4.30 -19.24
CA LYS A 469 18.88 3.16 -18.37
C LYS A 469 19.91 2.05 -18.53
N SER A 470 20.21 1.68 -19.77
CA SER A 470 21.21 0.64 -20.07
C SER A 470 22.62 1.06 -19.66
N GLU A 471 22.99 2.33 -19.82
CA GLU A 471 24.28 2.86 -19.37
C GLU A 471 24.44 2.72 -17.85
N MET A 472 23.38 3.04 -17.10
CA MET A 472 23.36 2.93 -15.64
C MET A 472 23.15 1.49 -15.15
N GLY A 473 22.95 0.51 -16.05
CA GLY A 473 22.73 -0.89 -15.68
C GLY A 473 21.41 -1.14 -14.94
N LEU A 474 20.39 -0.30 -15.16
CA LEU A 474 19.13 -0.37 -14.43
C LEU A 474 18.06 -1.19 -15.17
N ASN A 475 17.23 -1.92 -14.43
CA ASN A 475 16.05 -2.60 -14.97
C ASN A 475 14.77 -1.92 -14.49
N VAL A 476 14.46 -0.77 -15.10
CA VAL A 476 13.34 0.12 -14.77
C VAL A 476 12.57 0.50 -16.03
N ASN A 477 11.27 0.76 -15.90
CA ASN A 477 10.41 1.15 -17.03
C ASN A 477 10.08 2.65 -16.98
N LEU A 478 9.97 3.25 -18.16
CA LEU A 478 9.36 4.56 -18.36
C LEU A 478 7.86 4.38 -18.59
N TYR A 479 7.06 5.13 -17.84
CA TYR A 479 5.61 5.11 -17.96
C TYR A 479 5.07 6.49 -18.32
N ASN A 480 4.14 6.50 -19.28
CA ASN A 480 3.52 7.71 -19.80
C ASN A 480 2.17 7.94 -19.11
N ASP A 481 2.02 9.06 -18.41
CA ASP A 481 0.76 9.64 -17.89
C ASP A 481 -0.25 8.59 -17.38
N VAL A 482 0.21 7.73 -16.48
CA VAL A 482 -0.60 6.64 -15.95
C VAL A 482 -1.41 7.19 -14.79
N GLY A 483 -2.74 7.24 -14.93
CA GLY A 483 -3.68 7.81 -13.95
C GLY A 483 -3.68 7.17 -12.54
N CYS A 484 -2.73 6.30 -12.23
CA CYS A 484 -2.47 5.77 -10.89
C CYS A 484 -1.47 6.60 -10.07
N ILE A 485 -0.69 7.50 -10.68
CA ILE A 485 0.18 8.42 -9.96
C ILE A 485 -0.17 9.85 -10.36
N LYS A 486 -0.47 10.66 -9.35
CA LYS A 486 -0.68 12.10 -9.53
C LYS A 486 0.69 12.80 -9.52
N ILE A 487 1.26 13.03 -10.70
CA ILE A 487 2.44 13.89 -10.85
C ILE A 487 2.00 15.33 -10.55
N SER A 488 2.68 16.03 -9.63
CA SER A 488 2.35 17.42 -9.29
C SER A 488 2.36 18.31 -10.53
N ASP A 489 1.57 19.38 -10.55
CA ASP A 489 1.48 20.27 -11.73
C ASP A 489 2.84 20.87 -12.12
N SER A 490 3.72 21.10 -11.14
CA SER A 490 5.08 21.63 -11.33
C SER A 490 6.12 20.60 -11.75
N ALA A 491 5.88 19.30 -11.58
CA ALA A 491 6.82 18.25 -11.96
C ALA A 491 6.55 17.74 -13.39
N TRP A 492 7.62 17.39 -14.10
CA TRP A 492 7.54 16.78 -15.44
C TRP A 492 7.56 15.26 -15.38
N CYS A 493 8.40 14.73 -14.51
CA CYS A 493 8.52 13.32 -14.20
C CYS A 493 8.50 13.12 -12.69
N TRP A 494 8.32 11.87 -12.28
CA TRP A 494 8.39 11.44 -10.90
C TRP A 494 8.87 9.98 -10.87
N THR A 495 9.89 9.71 -10.07
CA THR A 495 10.36 8.36 -9.80
C THR A 495 9.74 7.80 -8.53
N THR A 496 9.13 6.62 -8.59
CA THR A 496 8.54 5.99 -7.41
C THR A 496 8.50 4.48 -7.52
N SER A 497 8.82 3.81 -6.41
CA SER A 497 8.65 2.36 -6.21
C SER A 497 7.18 1.93 -6.15
N GLU A 498 6.26 2.89 -6.05
CA GLU A 498 4.85 2.66 -5.75
C GLU A 498 3.89 2.89 -6.92
N GLY A 499 4.34 2.88 -8.17
CA GLY A 499 3.45 3.12 -9.30
C GLY A 499 2.67 1.91 -9.83
N CYS A 500 1.93 2.12 -10.92
CA CYS A 500 0.99 1.15 -11.52
C CYS A 500 1.56 -0.25 -11.70
N ASN A 501 2.85 -0.36 -12.01
CA ASN A 501 3.49 -1.63 -12.35
C ASN A 501 4.83 -1.79 -11.59
N GLY A 502 4.88 -1.28 -10.35
CA GLY A 502 6.09 -1.29 -9.53
C GLY A 502 7.05 -0.14 -9.84
N PHE A 503 8.35 -0.38 -9.61
CA PHE A 503 9.35 0.67 -9.64
C PHE A 503 9.54 1.24 -11.05
N GLY A 504 9.40 2.56 -11.19
CA GLY A 504 9.34 3.21 -12.50
C GLY A 504 9.60 4.70 -12.47
N VAL A 505 9.87 5.24 -13.65
CA VAL A 505 9.88 6.68 -13.92
C VAL A 505 8.56 7.02 -14.61
N TYR A 506 7.78 7.92 -14.03
CA TYR A 506 6.45 8.29 -14.51
C TYR A 506 6.48 9.72 -15.00
N CYS A 507 6.15 9.96 -16.27
CA CYS A 507 6.29 11.28 -16.88
C CYS A 507 5.01 11.75 -17.57
N LYS A 508 4.82 13.07 -17.58
CA LYS A 508 3.77 13.72 -18.37
C LYS A 508 4.11 13.63 -19.85
N PHE A 509 3.38 12.79 -20.58
CA PHE A 509 3.67 12.49 -21.97
C PHE A 509 3.68 13.73 -22.88
N ASN A 510 2.73 14.64 -22.66
CA ASN A 510 2.64 15.91 -23.39
C ASN A 510 3.84 16.85 -23.17
N VAL A 511 4.61 16.66 -22.09
CA VAL A 511 5.85 17.38 -21.81
C VAL A 511 7.02 16.71 -22.54
N LEU A 512 7.16 15.39 -22.41
CA LEU A 512 8.29 14.64 -23.01
C LEU A 512 8.41 14.85 -24.52
N GLN A 513 7.28 14.90 -25.24
CA GLN A 513 7.27 15.10 -26.69
C GLN A 513 7.80 16.47 -27.15
N LYS A 514 7.86 17.45 -26.25
CA LYS A 514 8.23 18.84 -26.57
C LYS A 514 9.62 19.22 -26.07
N LEU A 515 10.22 18.40 -25.21
CA LEU A 515 11.55 18.67 -24.68
C LEU A 515 12.62 18.37 -25.73
N PRO A 516 13.63 19.24 -25.89
CA PRO A 516 14.78 18.93 -26.73
C PRO A 516 15.59 17.78 -26.14
N GLU A 517 16.33 17.05 -26.99
CA GLU A 517 17.10 15.85 -26.59
C GLU A 517 18.03 16.12 -25.40
N GLU A 518 18.69 17.27 -25.36
CA GLU A 518 19.54 17.69 -24.24
C GLU A 518 18.77 17.71 -22.91
N LYS A 519 17.56 18.29 -22.89
CA LYS A 519 16.72 18.35 -21.68
C LYS A 519 16.17 16.98 -21.30
N LEU A 520 15.89 16.11 -22.28
CA LEU A 520 15.49 14.72 -22.03
C LEU A 520 16.63 13.92 -21.40
N ASN A 521 17.87 14.10 -21.88
CA ASN A 521 19.04 13.41 -21.32
C ASN A 521 19.24 13.79 -19.85
N ILE A 522 19.18 15.09 -19.54
CA ILE A 522 19.31 15.60 -18.17
C ILE A 522 18.18 15.08 -17.30
N LEU A 523 16.92 15.24 -17.75
CA LEU A 523 15.74 14.81 -17.00
C LEU A 523 15.77 13.31 -16.69
N PHE A 524 16.06 12.46 -17.66
CA PHE A 524 16.09 11.01 -17.44
C PHE A 524 17.25 10.56 -16.56
N ARG A 525 18.43 11.20 -16.64
CA ARG A 525 19.53 10.93 -15.70
C ARG A 525 19.16 11.32 -14.27
N HIS A 526 18.47 12.45 -14.10
CA HIS A 526 17.99 12.90 -12.80
C HIS A 526 17.04 11.88 -12.19
N GLU A 527 15.99 11.50 -12.93
CA GLU A 527 15.00 10.51 -12.47
C GLU A 527 15.61 9.11 -12.24
N LEU A 528 16.47 8.64 -13.15
CA LEU A 528 17.16 7.36 -12.98
C LEU A 528 18.17 7.40 -11.82
N THR A 529 18.67 8.57 -11.42
CA THR A 529 19.50 8.67 -10.20
C THR A 529 18.66 8.46 -8.95
N HIS A 530 17.41 8.95 -8.91
CA HIS A 530 16.48 8.57 -7.84
C HIS A 530 16.20 7.07 -7.80
N VAL A 531 16.20 6.41 -8.97
CA VAL A 531 16.13 4.95 -9.03
C VAL A 531 17.29 4.33 -8.25
N VAL A 532 18.52 4.74 -8.54
CA VAL A 532 19.72 4.27 -7.83
C VAL A 532 19.64 4.58 -6.34
N GLN A 533 19.36 5.84 -5.96
CA GLN A 533 19.30 6.28 -4.56
C GLN A 533 18.31 5.47 -3.72
N SER A 534 17.17 5.09 -4.30
CA SER A 534 16.19 4.25 -3.61
C SER A 534 16.70 2.84 -3.31
N LEU A 535 17.58 2.29 -4.15
CA LEU A 535 18.15 0.94 -3.96
C LEU A 535 19.10 0.91 -2.77
N TYR A 536 19.72 2.04 -2.45
CA TYR A 536 20.61 2.19 -1.30
C TYR A 536 19.87 2.61 -0.02
N TYR A 537 18.58 2.96 -0.06
CA TYR A 537 17.69 3.22 1.10
C TYR A 537 18.20 4.20 2.20
N HIS A 538 19.22 5.03 1.93
CA HIS A 538 19.95 5.75 2.99
C HIS A 538 20.20 7.25 2.74
N CYS A 539 19.40 7.94 1.92
CA CYS A 539 19.53 9.39 1.84
C CYS A 539 19.14 10.05 3.16
N ASN A 540 20.01 10.88 3.74
CA ASN A 540 19.78 11.48 5.05
C ASN A 540 18.75 12.61 5.02
N SER A 541 18.51 13.18 3.84
CA SER A 541 17.54 14.24 3.64
C SER A 541 17.04 14.24 2.19
N ARG A 542 15.86 14.82 1.98
CA ARG A 542 15.36 15.10 0.62
C ARG A 542 16.31 16.02 -0.15
N THR A 543 16.98 16.94 0.54
CA THR A 543 17.94 17.85 -0.10
C THR A 543 19.14 17.11 -0.67
N GLN A 544 19.71 16.16 0.08
CA GLN A 544 20.79 15.30 -0.43
C GLN A 544 20.31 14.48 -1.65
N LEU A 545 19.07 13.99 -1.60
CA LEU A 545 18.46 13.20 -2.67
C LEU A 545 18.34 14.01 -3.97
N GLU A 546 17.74 15.20 -3.94
CA GLU A 546 17.60 16.04 -5.14
C GLU A 546 18.97 16.60 -5.61
N TRP A 547 19.86 16.96 -4.69
CA TRP A 547 21.23 17.40 -5.04
C TRP A 547 22.00 16.30 -5.76
N GLY A 548 21.94 15.06 -5.25
CA GLY A 548 22.66 13.93 -5.85
C GLY A 548 22.17 13.61 -7.25
N ALA A 549 20.86 13.74 -7.47
CA ALA A 549 20.26 13.61 -8.79
C ALA A 549 20.68 14.75 -9.73
N ASP A 550 20.72 16.00 -9.25
CA ASP A 550 21.22 17.13 -10.04
C ASP A 550 22.71 17.01 -10.37
N TYR A 551 23.53 16.54 -9.42
CA TYR A 551 24.95 16.28 -9.60
C TYR A 551 25.19 15.28 -10.74
N TYR A 552 24.52 14.13 -10.71
CA TYR A 552 24.66 13.07 -11.74
C TYR A 552 23.94 13.35 -13.05
N ALA A 553 22.98 14.27 -13.07
CA ALA A 553 22.34 14.70 -14.31
C ALA A 553 23.07 15.88 -14.97
N GLY A 554 23.92 16.59 -14.22
CA GLY A 554 24.41 17.90 -14.62
C GLY A 554 23.29 18.93 -14.75
N SER A 555 22.19 18.78 -13.99
CA SER A 555 21.10 19.76 -13.95
C SER A 555 21.35 20.86 -12.93
N ASN A 556 20.60 21.95 -13.14
CA ASN A 556 20.49 23.08 -12.23
C ASN A 556 19.03 23.29 -11.82
N TYR A 557 18.28 22.20 -11.64
CA TYR A 557 16.84 22.25 -11.37
C TYR A 557 16.55 22.85 -10.01
N TYR A 558 17.38 22.51 -9.02
CA TYR A 558 17.22 22.97 -7.65
C TYR A 558 18.31 23.97 -7.27
N ASP A 559 17.98 24.78 -6.27
CA ASP A 559 18.86 25.72 -5.61
C ASP A 559 19.07 25.26 -4.17
N PHE A 560 20.32 25.31 -3.70
CA PHE A 560 20.73 24.78 -2.42
C PHE A 560 21.46 25.85 -1.59
N LYS A 561 21.49 25.68 -0.28
CA LYS A 561 22.30 26.50 0.63
C LYS A 561 22.75 25.69 1.85
N PHE A 562 23.85 26.09 2.46
CA PHE A 562 24.23 25.56 3.77
C PHE A 562 23.56 26.37 4.91
N ASN A 563 23.41 25.77 6.10
CA ASN A 563 22.68 26.35 7.26
C ASN A 563 22.91 27.84 7.54
N ASP A 564 24.16 28.31 7.38
CA ASP A 564 24.55 29.68 7.73
C ASP A 564 24.68 30.61 6.50
N ASP A 565 24.43 30.09 5.29
CA ASP A 565 24.54 30.85 4.05
C ASP A 565 23.18 31.43 3.61
N THR A 566 23.20 32.70 3.23
CA THR A 566 22.04 33.37 2.62
C THR A 566 21.98 33.20 1.10
N ASN A 567 23.07 32.77 0.49
CA ASN A 567 23.20 32.65 -0.96
C ASN A 567 22.82 31.25 -1.43
N CYS A 568 21.94 31.19 -2.41
CA CYS A 568 21.57 29.96 -3.09
C CYS A 568 22.58 29.62 -4.18
N ILE A 569 22.99 28.36 -4.24
CA ILE A 569 23.99 27.82 -5.17
C ILE A 569 23.45 26.57 -5.87
N LYS A 570 23.94 26.26 -7.08
CA LYS A 570 23.53 25.05 -7.81
C LYS A 570 24.37 23.84 -7.40
N ALA A 571 23.98 22.65 -7.86
CA ALA A 571 24.65 21.40 -7.51
C ALA A 571 26.16 21.37 -7.82
N PRO A 572 26.66 21.95 -8.93
CA PRO A 572 28.10 22.04 -9.18
C PRO A 572 28.85 22.86 -8.13
N GLU A 573 28.29 23.99 -7.69
CA GLU A 573 28.88 24.83 -6.66
C GLU A 573 28.85 24.17 -5.29
N VAL A 574 27.75 23.48 -4.94
CA VAL A 574 27.69 22.63 -3.73
C VAL A 574 28.83 21.60 -3.75
N THR A 575 29.09 20.99 -4.90
CA THR A 575 30.18 20.02 -5.07
C THR A 575 31.54 20.67 -4.78
N GLN A 576 31.79 21.89 -5.29
CA GLN A 576 33.05 22.60 -5.04
C GLN A 576 33.22 22.98 -3.56
N GLU A 577 32.15 23.44 -2.90
CA GLU A 577 32.16 23.73 -1.47
C GLU A 577 32.47 22.47 -0.63
N LEU A 578 31.86 21.34 -0.98
CA LEU A 578 32.11 20.05 -0.31
C LEU A 578 33.55 19.56 -0.49
N LEU A 579 34.08 19.64 -1.72
CA LEU A 579 35.48 19.29 -2.04
C LEU A 579 36.48 20.17 -1.29
N GLY A 580 36.16 21.45 -1.13
CA GLY A 580 37.06 22.42 -0.51
C GLY A 580 37.23 22.25 1.00
N LYS A 581 36.29 21.57 1.68
CA LYS A 581 36.20 21.63 3.15
C LYS A 581 35.94 20.31 3.85
N TRP A 582 35.12 19.41 3.30
CA TRP A 582 34.53 18.31 4.09
C TRP A 582 34.58 16.92 3.46
N CYS A 583 34.65 16.81 2.13
CA CYS A 583 34.51 15.56 1.41
C CYS A 583 35.62 15.37 0.38
N THR A 584 36.02 14.12 0.14
CA THR A 584 36.78 13.74 -1.05
C THR A 584 35.85 13.56 -2.27
N GLU A 585 36.43 13.53 -3.47
CA GLU A 585 35.66 13.31 -4.70
C GLU A 585 34.91 11.96 -4.69
N ASP A 586 35.51 10.91 -4.14
CA ASP A 586 34.88 9.58 -4.01
C ASP A 586 33.69 9.62 -3.04
N GLU A 587 33.83 10.32 -1.91
CA GLU A 587 32.74 10.47 -0.94
C GLU A 587 31.58 11.28 -1.50
N ILE A 588 31.82 12.29 -2.34
CA ILE A 588 30.76 13.05 -3.02
C ILE A 588 29.97 12.14 -3.95
N LYS A 589 30.64 11.30 -4.74
CA LYS A 589 29.98 10.33 -5.64
C LYS A 589 29.10 9.37 -4.85
N LYS A 590 29.67 8.79 -3.78
CA LYS A 590 28.95 7.91 -2.84
C LYS A 590 27.76 8.61 -2.19
N ALA A 591 27.94 9.83 -1.69
CA ALA A 591 26.87 10.61 -1.09
C ALA A 591 25.75 10.95 -2.07
N ALA A 592 26.07 11.21 -3.34
CA ALA A 592 25.10 11.52 -4.38
C ALA A 592 24.18 10.32 -4.71
N ILE A 593 24.66 9.08 -4.57
CA ILE A 593 23.82 7.86 -4.64
C ILE A 593 23.35 7.35 -3.27
N CYS A 594 23.58 8.11 -2.20
CA CYS A 594 23.20 7.78 -0.83
C CYS A 594 23.84 6.49 -0.27
N ASP A 595 25.08 6.21 -0.68
CA ASP A 595 25.90 5.16 -0.10
C ASP A 595 26.33 5.54 1.35
N PRO A 596 26.09 4.68 2.36
CA PRO A 596 26.40 4.99 3.76
C PRO A 596 27.90 4.97 4.08
N SER A 597 28.77 4.58 3.15
CA SER A 597 30.23 4.43 3.36
C SER A 597 31.04 5.74 3.29
N ILE A 598 30.38 6.89 3.43
CA ILE A 598 31.05 8.20 3.50
C ILE A 598 31.52 8.52 4.93
N SER A 599 32.55 9.35 5.10
CA SER A 599 32.99 9.76 6.43
C SER A 599 31.91 10.55 7.18
N VAL A 600 31.99 10.52 8.51
CA VAL A 600 31.11 11.30 9.39
C VAL A 600 31.21 12.81 9.11
N ASN A 601 32.38 13.31 8.73
CA ASN A 601 32.57 14.72 8.38
C ASN A 601 31.80 15.10 7.12
N CYS A 602 31.93 14.30 6.06
CA CYS A 602 31.20 14.52 4.82
C CYS A 602 29.69 14.38 5.03
N LEU A 603 29.26 13.37 5.80
CA LEU A 603 27.86 13.18 6.20
C LEU A 603 27.28 14.40 6.92
N ASN A 604 28.03 14.98 7.86
CA ASN A 604 27.58 16.16 8.61
C ASN A 604 27.46 17.40 7.71
N ALA A 605 28.29 17.54 6.68
CA ALA A 605 28.15 18.61 5.69
C ALA A 605 26.85 18.45 4.88
N PHE A 606 26.45 17.23 4.50
CA PHE A 606 25.16 17.01 3.84
C PHE A 606 23.96 17.26 4.76
N LYS A 607 24.11 17.07 6.08
CA LYS A 607 23.06 17.43 7.05
C LYS A 607 22.85 18.93 7.19
N SER A 608 23.84 19.75 6.83
CA SER A 608 23.70 21.21 6.82
C SER A 608 23.26 21.77 5.47
N LEU A 609 23.05 20.91 4.45
CA LEU A 609 22.56 21.31 3.13
C LEU A 609 21.02 21.36 3.13
N HIS A 610 20.46 22.47 2.66
CA HIS A 610 19.03 22.74 2.57
C HIS A 610 18.63 23.26 1.19
N PHE A 611 17.34 23.10 0.84
CA PHE A 611 16.78 23.82 -0.30
C PHE A 611 16.73 25.33 -0.03
N CYS A 612 16.91 26.07 -1.10
CA CYS A 612 16.23 27.35 -1.26
C CYS A 612 14.80 27.09 -1.78
#